data_AF-A0A640XJ24-F1
#
_entry.id   AF-A0A640XJ24-F1
#
_cell.length_a   1.000
_cell.length_b   1.000
_cell.length_c   1.000
_cell.angle_alpha   90.00
_cell.angle_beta   90.00
_cell.angle_gamma   90.00
#
_symmetry.space_group_name_H-M   'P 1'
#
loop_
_entity.id
_entity.type
_entity.pdbx_description
1 polymer ?
#
loop_
_entity_poly.entity_id
_entity_poly.type
_entity_poly.pdbx_seq_one_letter_code
_entity_poly.pdbx_strand_id
1 'polypeptide(L)'
;MYALIRAGYIDMPRNFFRFCADIITDEGYLLHKYNPDGSLGSSWHPWYARQEDSTALVLWALWQHFARYKDIEFVKPLYRPLIISTADFLEDYRMESTGLPRPSYDLWEERHGVHTFTVATVYGGLMAAANFAESFGERHLAEKYRKAAAEIREAARQVLYSPQTQRFARRFDTDTEELDLTVDTSLTGVTAFGLLPIDDPMVISTMKQVEECLAVRTVIGGIARYERDWFLHVTEDFKRVCLEIHG
;
A
#
# COMPACT_ATOMS: atom_id res chain seq x y z
N MET A 1 -2.08 9.60 -8.65
CA MET A 1 -3.16 9.47 -9.66
C MET A 1 -4.58 9.48 -9.11
N TYR A 2 -4.90 8.74 -8.04
CA TYR A 2 -6.30 8.59 -7.55
C TYR A 2 -7.08 9.91 -7.39
N ALA A 3 -6.47 10.96 -6.84
CA ALA A 3 -7.10 12.28 -6.72
C ALA A 3 -7.56 12.88 -8.07
N LEU A 4 -6.77 12.73 -9.14
CA LEU A 4 -7.14 13.21 -10.49
C LEU A 4 -8.33 12.43 -11.06
N ILE A 5 -8.34 11.10 -10.86
CA ILE A 5 -9.46 10.23 -11.24
C ILE A 5 -10.75 10.66 -10.50
N ARG A 6 -10.64 10.91 -9.19
CA ARG A 6 -11.76 11.39 -8.34
C ARG A 6 -12.26 12.77 -8.76
N ALA A 7 -11.37 13.67 -9.17
CA ALA A 7 -11.69 15.00 -9.70
C ALA A 7 -12.26 15.00 -11.13
N GLY A 8 -12.34 13.84 -11.79
CA GLY A 8 -12.93 13.72 -13.14
C GLY A 8 -11.95 13.88 -14.30
N TYR A 9 -10.65 13.99 -14.05
CA TYR A 9 -9.65 13.95 -15.11
C TYR A 9 -9.51 12.54 -15.69
N ILE A 10 -9.33 12.47 -17.01
CA ILE A 10 -9.27 11.24 -17.78
C ILE A 10 -7.86 11.05 -18.36
N ASP A 11 -7.39 11.98 -19.19
CA ASP A 11 -6.17 11.75 -19.99
C ASP A 11 -4.86 11.84 -19.21
N MET A 12 -4.81 12.65 -18.14
CA MET A 12 -3.64 12.69 -17.24
C MET A 12 -3.38 11.32 -16.57
N PRO A 13 -4.36 10.67 -15.92
CA PRO A 13 -4.23 9.28 -15.48
C PRO A 13 -3.83 8.30 -16.59
N ARG A 14 -4.42 8.41 -17.79
CA ARG A 14 -4.10 7.50 -18.91
C ARG A 14 -2.63 7.56 -19.32
N ASN A 15 -2.07 8.77 -19.41
CA ASN A 15 -0.68 8.96 -19.78
C ASN A 15 0.28 8.43 -18.69
N PHE A 16 -0.07 8.58 -17.41
CA PHE A 16 0.67 7.96 -16.32
C PHE A 16 0.68 6.43 -16.41
N PHE A 17 -0.46 5.78 -16.65
CA PHE A 17 -0.50 4.31 -16.73
C PHE A 17 0.20 3.76 -17.99
N ARG A 18 0.24 4.50 -19.10
CA ARG A 18 1.07 4.17 -20.26
C ARG A 18 2.55 4.21 -19.89
N PHE A 19 3.01 5.31 -19.30
CA PHE A 19 4.37 5.44 -18.77
C PHE A 19 4.74 4.30 -17.82
N CYS A 20 3.86 3.90 -16.90
CA CYS A 20 4.10 2.73 -16.04
C CYS A 20 4.24 1.42 -16.84
N ALA A 21 3.47 1.22 -17.92
CA ALA A 21 3.59 0.04 -18.78
C ALA A 21 4.85 0.07 -19.68
N ASP A 22 5.42 1.24 -19.95
CA ASP A 22 6.64 1.41 -20.74
C ASP A 22 7.92 1.18 -19.90
N ILE A 23 7.87 1.33 -18.56
CA ILE A 23 9.03 1.26 -17.65
C ILE A 23 9.00 0.10 -16.65
N ILE A 24 7.92 -0.69 -16.63
CA ILE A 24 7.80 -1.89 -15.80
C ILE A 24 8.89 -2.90 -16.18
N THR A 25 9.47 -3.55 -15.17
CA THR A 25 10.48 -4.59 -15.40
C THR A 25 9.86 -5.84 -16.02
N ASP A 26 10.68 -6.67 -16.69
CA ASP A 26 10.26 -7.99 -17.20
C ASP A 26 9.73 -8.91 -16.08
N GLU A 27 10.14 -8.67 -14.84
CA GLU A 27 9.66 -9.33 -13.62
C GLU A 27 8.35 -8.76 -13.05
N GLY A 28 7.74 -7.75 -13.69
CA GLY A 28 6.41 -7.23 -13.32
C GLY A 28 6.38 -6.20 -12.19
N TYR A 29 7.52 -5.71 -11.71
CA TYR A 29 7.57 -4.63 -10.71
C TYR A 29 8.11 -3.31 -11.26
N LEU A 30 7.76 -2.21 -10.59
CA LEU A 30 8.33 -0.89 -10.83
C LEU A 30 9.53 -0.68 -9.90
N LEU A 31 10.61 -0.09 -10.43
CA LEU A 31 11.76 0.33 -9.64
C LEU A 31 11.39 1.54 -8.78
N HIS A 32 12.15 1.75 -7.69
CA HIS A 32 11.85 2.73 -6.66
C HIS A 32 11.53 4.14 -7.21
N LYS A 33 12.37 4.67 -8.12
CA LYS A 33 12.25 6.04 -8.64
C LYS A 33 12.65 6.12 -10.11
N TYR A 34 11.91 6.93 -10.87
CA TYR A 34 12.16 7.23 -12.27
C TYR A 34 12.13 8.75 -12.51
N ASN A 35 12.96 9.22 -13.43
CA ASN A 35 12.85 10.56 -14.02
C ASN A 35 11.68 10.59 -15.04
N PRO A 36 11.19 11.78 -15.43
CA PRO A 36 10.09 11.90 -16.40
C PRO A 36 10.38 11.35 -17.81
N ASP A 37 11.64 11.05 -18.13
CA ASP A 37 12.08 10.41 -19.38
C ASP A 37 12.17 8.87 -19.28
N GLY A 38 11.82 8.30 -18.12
CA GLY A 38 11.90 6.86 -17.86
C GLY A 38 13.29 6.37 -17.40
N SER A 39 14.30 7.23 -17.32
CA SER A 39 15.60 6.87 -16.72
C SER A 39 15.50 6.73 -15.20
N LEU A 40 16.44 6.01 -14.58
CA LEU A 40 16.40 5.75 -13.14
C LEU A 40 16.65 7.03 -12.32
N GLY A 41 15.72 7.33 -11.40
CA GLY A 41 15.77 8.52 -10.54
C GLY A 41 16.51 8.25 -9.22
N SER A 42 17.26 9.23 -8.72
CA SER A 42 18.14 9.08 -7.55
C SER A 42 17.47 8.42 -6.33
N SER A 43 18.09 7.36 -5.82
CA SER A 43 17.64 6.60 -4.65
C SER A 43 18.72 6.56 -3.57
N TRP A 44 18.31 6.68 -2.30
CA TRP A 44 19.18 6.43 -1.13
C TRP A 44 19.31 4.94 -0.80
N HIS A 45 18.31 4.16 -1.21
CA HIS A 45 18.31 2.69 -1.14
C HIS A 45 18.95 2.09 -2.40
N PRO A 46 19.46 0.85 -2.34
CA PRO A 46 19.92 0.15 -3.53
C PRO A 46 18.83 0.11 -4.60
N TRP A 47 19.21 0.30 -5.87
CA TRP A 47 18.26 0.39 -7.01
C TRP A 47 17.36 -0.84 -7.19
N TYR A 48 17.78 -1.97 -6.66
CA TYR A 48 17.06 -3.26 -6.65
C TYR A 48 16.19 -3.48 -5.40
N ALA A 49 16.09 -2.51 -4.49
CA ALA A 49 15.16 -2.58 -3.36
C ALA A 49 13.71 -2.49 -3.88
N ARG A 50 13.03 -3.63 -3.89
CA ARG A 50 11.65 -3.74 -4.40
C ARG A 50 10.69 -3.19 -3.35
N GLN A 51 9.94 -2.16 -3.73
CA GLN A 51 8.82 -1.64 -2.94
C GLN A 51 7.52 -2.11 -3.59
N GLU A 52 6.92 -3.15 -3.00
CA GLU A 52 5.71 -3.78 -3.52
C GLU A 52 4.51 -2.82 -3.55
N ASP A 53 4.43 -1.90 -2.58
CA ASP A 53 3.37 -0.89 -2.48
C ASP A 53 3.38 0.08 -3.66
N SER A 54 4.57 0.54 -4.07
CA SER A 54 4.74 1.41 -5.24
C SER A 54 4.22 0.74 -6.52
N THR A 55 4.36 -0.57 -6.65
CA THR A 55 3.83 -1.33 -7.81
C THR A 55 2.32 -1.59 -7.64
N ALA A 56 1.88 -2.05 -6.46
CA ALA A 56 0.48 -2.38 -6.18
C ALA A 56 -0.46 -1.16 -6.24
N LEU A 57 0.00 0.02 -5.83
CA LEU A 57 -0.74 1.27 -5.91
C LEU A 57 -1.05 1.68 -7.36
N VAL A 58 -0.17 1.39 -8.32
CA VAL A 58 -0.43 1.64 -9.75
C VAL A 58 -1.57 0.76 -10.26
N LEU A 59 -1.52 -0.54 -9.98
CA LEU A 59 -2.56 -1.49 -10.36
C LEU A 59 -3.90 -1.18 -9.69
N TRP A 60 -3.91 -0.88 -8.38
CA TRP A 60 -5.10 -0.44 -7.68
C TRP A 60 -5.69 0.83 -8.30
N ALA A 61 -4.87 1.86 -8.55
CA ALA A 61 -5.33 3.12 -9.15
C ALA A 61 -5.85 2.94 -10.59
N LEU A 62 -5.27 2.02 -11.37
CA LEU A 62 -5.73 1.67 -12.71
C LEU A 62 -7.13 1.01 -12.66
N TRP A 63 -7.37 0.13 -11.67
CA TRP A 63 -8.73 -0.38 -11.43
C TRP A 63 -9.70 0.72 -11.02
N GLN A 64 -9.32 1.68 -10.17
CA GLN A 64 -10.19 2.82 -9.83
C GLN A 64 -10.54 3.66 -11.07
N HIS A 65 -9.60 3.86 -11.99
CA HIS A 65 -9.85 4.54 -13.28
C HIS A 65 -10.82 3.74 -14.16
N PHE A 66 -10.57 2.45 -14.37
CA PHE A 66 -11.44 1.59 -15.18
C PHE A 66 -12.83 1.41 -14.57
N ALA A 67 -12.93 1.22 -13.26
CA ALA A 67 -14.20 1.09 -12.56
C ALA A 67 -15.09 2.33 -12.73
N ARG A 68 -14.49 3.53 -12.84
CA ARG A 68 -15.18 4.80 -13.07
C ARG A 68 -15.59 5.03 -14.53
N TYR A 69 -14.69 4.79 -15.48
CA TYR A 69 -14.89 5.20 -16.88
C TYR A 69 -15.24 4.05 -17.85
N LYS A 70 -15.03 2.78 -17.45
CA LYS A 70 -15.31 1.56 -18.23
C LYS A 70 -14.68 1.53 -19.64
N ASP A 71 -13.60 2.27 -19.85
CA ASP A 71 -12.89 2.31 -21.13
C ASP A 71 -12.05 1.04 -21.33
N ILE A 72 -12.60 0.10 -22.09
CA ILE A 72 -11.95 -1.18 -22.43
C ILE A 72 -10.82 -0.96 -23.44
N GLU A 73 -10.98 -0.06 -24.42
CA GLU A 73 -9.98 0.17 -25.47
C GLU A 73 -8.69 0.79 -24.89
N PHE A 74 -8.80 1.61 -23.85
CA PHE A 74 -7.66 2.10 -23.10
C PHE A 74 -6.95 1.00 -22.27
N VAL A 75 -7.71 0.12 -21.59
CA VAL A 75 -7.15 -0.88 -20.65
C VAL A 75 -6.60 -2.11 -21.38
N LYS A 76 -7.24 -2.54 -22.46
CA LYS A 76 -6.87 -3.74 -23.24
C LYS A 76 -5.38 -3.82 -23.63
N PRO A 77 -4.70 -2.77 -24.14
CA PRO A 77 -3.26 -2.84 -24.40
C PRO A 77 -2.40 -2.93 -23.13
N LEU A 78 -2.90 -2.48 -21.97
CA LEU A 78 -2.20 -2.56 -20.68
C LEU A 78 -2.41 -3.90 -19.96
N TYR A 79 -3.36 -4.72 -20.40
CA TYR A 79 -3.83 -5.90 -19.67
C TYR A 79 -2.73 -6.93 -19.42
N ARG A 80 -1.98 -7.35 -20.45
CA ARG A 80 -0.82 -8.24 -20.25
C ARG A 80 0.43 -7.53 -19.71
N PRO A 81 0.93 -6.44 -20.32
CA PRO A 81 2.25 -5.89 -19.97
C PRO A 81 2.29 -5.17 -18.62
N LEU A 82 1.15 -4.69 -18.10
CA LEU A 82 1.08 -3.99 -16.81
C LEU A 82 0.19 -4.71 -15.79
N ILE A 83 -1.03 -5.09 -16.15
CA ILE A 83 -2.00 -5.61 -15.16
C ILE A 83 -1.63 -7.01 -14.70
N ILE A 84 -1.43 -7.95 -15.63
CA ILE A 84 -1.11 -9.34 -15.31
C ILE A 84 0.32 -9.50 -14.82
N SER A 85 1.31 -8.85 -15.44
CA SER A 85 2.70 -8.84 -14.97
C SER A 85 2.83 -8.36 -13.51
N THR A 86 2.21 -7.24 -13.16
CA THR A 86 2.15 -6.75 -11.77
C THR A 86 1.39 -7.72 -10.87
N ALA A 87 0.26 -8.27 -11.32
CA ALA A 87 -0.54 -9.17 -10.51
C ALA A 87 0.22 -10.46 -10.18
N ASP A 88 0.94 -11.04 -11.15
CA ASP A 88 1.78 -12.22 -10.95
C ASP A 88 3.00 -11.90 -10.08
N PHE A 89 3.66 -10.74 -10.26
CA PHE A 89 4.73 -10.29 -9.34
C PHE A 89 4.26 -10.21 -7.88
N LEU A 90 3.13 -9.53 -7.63
CA LEU A 90 2.53 -9.40 -6.30
C LEU A 90 2.00 -10.75 -5.76
N GLU A 91 1.77 -11.72 -6.65
CA GLU A 91 1.40 -13.07 -6.25
C GLU A 91 2.64 -13.86 -5.80
N ASP A 92 3.69 -13.86 -6.61
CA ASP A 92 4.87 -14.69 -6.41
C ASP A 92 5.84 -14.10 -5.34
N TYR A 93 5.89 -12.77 -5.19
CA TYR A 93 6.85 -12.09 -4.31
C TYR A 93 6.44 -12.07 -2.82
N ARG A 94 5.83 -13.15 -2.34
CA ARG A 94 5.40 -13.33 -0.93
C ARG A 94 6.33 -14.26 -0.15
N MET A 95 6.20 -14.24 1.18
CA MET A 95 6.88 -15.17 2.08
C MET A 95 6.09 -16.47 2.19
N GLU A 96 6.74 -17.60 1.89
CA GLU A 96 6.11 -18.94 1.96
C GLU A 96 5.61 -19.30 3.38
N SER A 97 6.24 -18.75 4.42
CA SER A 97 5.93 -19.04 5.83
C SER A 97 4.61 -18.45 6.32
N THR A 98 4.15 -17.32 5.76
CA THR A 98 2.97 -16.58 6.24
C THR A 98 2.01 -16.19 5.13
N GLY A 99 2.44 -16.19 3.86
CA GLY A 99 1.68 -15.62 2.75
C GLY A 99 1.68 -14.09 2.70
N LEU A 100 2.39 -13.39 3.59
CA LEU A 100 2.54 -11.93 3.53
C LEU A 100 3.54 -11.51 2.42
N PRO A 101 3.44 -10.27 1.91
CA PRO A 101 4.51 -9.56 1.19
C PRO A 101 5.89 -9.73 1.84
N ARG A 102 6.94 -9.63 1.04
CA ARG A 102 8.33 -9.76 1.53
C ARG A 102 8.79 -8.46 2.22
N PRO A 103 9.80 -8.55 3.11
CA PRO A 103 10.40 -7.38 3.72
C PRO A 103 10.86 -6.36 2.67
N SER A 104 10.47 -5.10 2.88
CA SER A 104 10.81 -3.96 2.02
C SER A 104 10.90 -2.69 2.86
N TYR A 105 11.32 -1.58 2.26
CA TYR A 105 11.28 -0.28 2.92
C TYR A 105 9.84 0.27 2.94
N ASP A 106 9.43 0.88 4.05
CA ASP A 106 8.14 1.57 4.17
C ASP A 106 7.98 2.74 3.19
N LEU A 107 6.75 3.24 3.08
CA LEU A 107 6.41 4.41 2.27
C LEU A 107 7.16 5.70 2.71
N TRP A 108 7.72 5.70 3.92
CA TRP A 108 8.57 6.77 4.44
C TRP A 108 10.06 6.60 4.07
N GLU A 109 10.44 5.46 3.46
CA GLU A 109 11.80 5.09 3.07
C GLU A 109 12.80 4.97 4.25
N GLU A 110 12.30 4.67 5.46
CA GLU A 110 13.04 4.78 6.72
C GLU A 110 13.27 3.44 7.44
N ARG A 111 12.44 2.42 7.21
CA ARG A 111 12.46 1.13 7.94
C ARG A 111 12.27 -0.07 7.02
N HIS A 112 13.12 -1.08 7.16
CA HIS A 112 13.00 -2.36 6.45
C HIS A 112 12.14 -3.35 7.24
N GLY A 113 11.19 -4.05 6.60
CA GLY A 113 10.33 -5.06 7.24
C GLY A 113 9.03 -5.28 6.48
N VAL A 114 8.08 -5.99 7.09
CA VAL A 114 6.74 -6.19 6.50
C VAL A 114 5.78 -5.16 7.09
N HIS A 115 5.43 -4.15 6.30
CA HIS A 115 4.66 -2.99 6.77
C HIS A 115 3.16 -3.14 6.51
N THR A 116 2.32 -2.81 7.49
CA THR A 116 0.86 -2.92 7.36
C THR A 116 0.30 -2.14 6.16
N PHE A 117 0.90 -0.99 5.83
CA PHE A 117 0.55 -0.23 4.63
C PHE A 117 0.84 -1.02 3.35
N THR A 118 2.05 -1.56 3.20
CA THR A 118 2.44 -2.40 2.06
C THR A 118 1.50 -3.60 1.94
N VAL A 119 1.24 -4.31 3.04
CA VAL A 119 0.29 -5.43 3.06
C VAL A 119 -1.12 -5.03 2.58
N ALA A 120 -1.62 -3.87 2.99
CA ALA A 120 -2.91 -3.36 2.53
C ALA A 120 -2.89 -2.96 1.03
N THR A 121 -1.83 -2.32 0.54
CA THR A 121 -1.71 -1.97 -0.88
C THR A 121 -1.61 -3.19 -1.79
N VAL A 122 -0.82 -4.21 -1.42
CA VAL A 122 -0.69 -5.47 -2.16
C VAL A 122 -2.03 -6.21 -2.22
N TYR A 123 -2.75 -6.29 -1.10
CA TYR A 123 -4.14 -6.78 -1.08
C TYR A 123 -5.04 -6.01 -2.08
N GLY A 124 -4.98 -4.67 -2.05
CA GLY A 124 -5.74 -3.81 -2.95
C GLY A 124 -5.38 -4.01 -4.43
N GLY A 125 -4.10 -4.23 -4.72
CA GLY A 125 -3.57 -4.54 -6.06
C GLY A 125 -4.04 -5.89 -6.59
N LEU A 126 -3.97 -6.95 -5.77
CA LEU A 126 -4.47 -8.28 -6.16
C LEU A 126 -5.99 -8.33 -6.31
N MET A 127 -6.74 -7.61 -5.47
CA MET A 127 -8.19 -7.44 -5.66
C MET A 127 -8.52 -6.65 -6.94
N ALA A 128 -7.72 -5.64 -7.29
CA ALA A 128 -7.81 -4.94 -8.57
C ALA A 128 -7.50 -5.87 -9.76
N ALA A 129 -6.44 -6.67 -9.67
CA ALA A 129 -6.09 -7.69 -10.67
C ALA A 129 -7.25 -8.67 -10.91
N ALA A 130 -7.83 -9.21 -9.83
CA ALA A 130 -8.92 -10.17 -9.93
C ALA A 130 -10.16 -9.59 -10.62
N ASN A 131 -10.46 -8.32 -10.34
CA ASN A 131 -11.60 -7.65 -10.96
C ASN A 131 -11.36 -7.32 -12.45
N PHE A 132 -10.10 -7.03 -12.83
CA PHE A 132 -9.72 -6.97 -14.24
C PHE A 132 -9.85 -8.34 -14.90
N ALA A 133 -9.25 -9.39 -14.34
CA ALA A 133 -9.32 -10.74 -14.87
C ALA A 133 -10.77 -11.22 -15.07
N GLU A 134 -11.66 -10.98 -14.11
CA GLU A 134 -13.10 -11.24 -14.24
C GLU A 134 -13.72 -10.45 -15.41
N SER A 135 -13.40 -9.15 -15.52
CA SER A 135 -13.91 -8.27 -16.58
C SER A 135 -13.45 -8.68 -17.98
N PHE A 136 -12.28 -9.33 -18.09
CA PHE A 136 -11.73 -9.88 -19.33
C PHE A 136 -12.06 -11.38 -19.54
N GLY A 137 -12.85 -11.99 -18.64
CA GLY A 137 -13.31 -13.38 -18.73
C GLY A 137 -12.33 -14.44 -18.23
N GLU A 138 -11.18 -14.05 -17.67
CA GLU A 138 -10.12 -14.95 -17.21
C GLU A 138 -10.33 -15.40 -15.77
N ARG A 139 -11.42 -16.15 -15.54
CA ARG A 139 -11.85 -16.60 -14.21
C ARG A 139 -10.75 -17.29 -13.39
N HIS A 140 -9.91 -18.10 -14.03
CA HIS A 140 -8.80 -18.79 -13.34
C HIS A 140 -7.78 -17.81 -12.72
N LEU A 141 -7.48 -16.69 -13.39
CA LEU A 141 -6.64 -15.63 -12.83
C LEU A 141 -7.39 -14.82 -11.77
N ALA A 142 -8.69 -14.58 -11.98
CA ALA A 142 -9.53 -13.91 -10.97
C ALA A 142 -9.59 -14.71 -9.66
N GLU A 143 -9.67 -16.04 -9.74
CA GLU A 143 -9.59 -16.96 -8.61
C GLU A 143 -8.18 -16.99 -7.99
N LYS A 144 -7.10 -17.08 -8.79
CA LYS A 144 -5.70 -17.00 -8.34
C LYS A 144 -5.48 -15.76 -7.45
N TYR A 145 -5.78 -14.57 -7.97
CA TYR A 145 -5.50 -13.32 -7.26
C TYR A 145 -6.45 -13.08 -6.07
N ARG A 146 -7.72 -13.55 -6.12
CA ARG A 146 -8.62 -13.51 -4.94
C ARG A 146 -8.15 -14.42 -3.82
N LYS A 147 -7.63 -15.61 -4.15
CA LYS A 147 -7.08 -16.55 -3.16
C LYS A 147 -5.87 -15.93 -2.45
N ALA A 148 -4.91 -15.42 -3.24
CA ALA A 148 -3.75 -14.69 -2.73
C ALA A 148 -4.14 -13.52 -1.81
N ALA A 149 -5.07 -12.66 -2.25
CA ALA A 149 -5.56 -11.55 -1.42
C ALA A 149 -6.26 -12.04 -0.13
N ALA A 150 -7.02 -13.14 -0.16
CA ALA A 150 -7.65 -13.71 1.03
C ALA A 150 -6.61 -14.25 2.03
N GLU A 151 -5.55 -14.92 1.54
CA GLU A 151 -4.43 -15.40 2.35
C GLU A 151 -3.68 -14.24 3.02
N ILE A 152 -3.33 -13.19 2.26
CA ILE A 152 -2.70 -11.96 2.79
C ILE A 152 -3.54 -11.33 3.90
N ARG A 153 -4.86 -11.22 3.70
CA ARG A 153 -5.76 -10.61 4.69
C ARG A 153 -5.80 -11.38 5.99
N GLU A 154 -5.83 -12.71 5.92
CA GLU A 154 -5.84 -13.55 7.12
C GLU A 154 -4.49 -13.50 7.84
N ALA A 155 -3.38 -13.60 7.09
CA ALA A 155 -2.04 -13.44 7.64
C ALA A 155 -1.83 -12.06 8.29
N ALA A 156 -2.40 -10.99 7.72
CA ALA A 156 -2.36 -9.65 8.32
C ALA A 156 -3.09 -9.60 9.67
N ARG A 157 -4.25 -10.24 9.81
CA ARG A 157 -4.96 -10.34 11.10
C ARG A 157 -4.17 -11.12 12.15
N GLN A 158 -3.42 -12.14 11.74
CA GLN A 158 -2.70 -13.03 12.65
C GLN A 158 -1.33 -12.49 13.07
N VAL A 159 -0.58 -11.89 12.14
CA VAL A 159 0.80 -11.43 12.35
C VAL A 159 0.83 -9.95 12.74
N LEU A 160 0.12 -9.07 12.01
CA LEU A 160 0.31 -7.62 12.14
C LEU A 160 -0.62 -6.95 13.16
N TYR A 161 -1.69 -7.62 13.61
CA TYR A 161 -2.57 -7.09 14.65
C TYR A 161 -2.06 -7.49 16.04
N SER A 162 -1.79 -6.52 16.92
CA SER A 162 -1.47 -6.77 18.32
C SER A 162 -2.74 -6.83 19.17
N PRO A 163 -3.06 -7.97 19.81
CA PRO A 163 -4.15 -8.04 20.79
C PRO A 163 -3.90 -7.19 22.05
N GLN A 164 -2.62 -6.92 22.38
CA GLN A 164 -2.22 -6.18 23.58
C GLN A 164 -2.53 -4.68 23.44
N THR A 165 -2.22 -4.07 22.29
CA THR A 165 -2.58 -2.67 22.00
C THR A 165 -3.91 -2.54 21.26
N GLN A 166 -4.56 -3.66 20.91
CA GLN A 166 -5.80 -3.70 20.12
C GLN A 166 -5.72 -2.92 18.80
N ARG A 167 -4.58 -3.00 18.10
CA ARG A 167 -4.32 -2.25 16.87
C ARG A 167 -3.33 -2.98 15.96
N PHE A 168 -3.36 -2.68 14.66
CA PHE A 168 -2.30 -3.04 13.72
C PHE A 168 -0.97 -2.34 14.05
N ALA A 169 0.10 -3.13 14.19
CA ALA A 169 1.48 -2.67 14.23
C ALA A 169 1.84 -1.90 12.94
N ARG A 170 2.81 -0.99 13.02
CA ARG A 170 3.38 -0.35 11.81
C ARG A 170 4.04 -1.39 10.91
N ARG A 171 4.86 -2.25 11.53
CA ARG A 171 5.79 -3.17 10.87
C ARG A 171 5.92 -4.46 11.68
N PHE A 172 6.05 -5.59 10.99
CA PHE A 172 6.63 -6.82 11.52
C PHE A 172 8.09 -6.94 11.07
N ASP A 173 9.00 -7.17 12.02
CA ASP A 173 10.41 -7.44 11.76
C ASP A 173 10.62 -8.94 11.57
N THR A 174 11.10 -9.35 10.39
CA THR A 174 11.32 -10.77 10.10
C THR A 174 12.58 -11.35 10.73
N ASP A 175 13.51 -10.50 11.19
CA ASP A 175 14.78 -10.95 11.74
C ASP A 175 14.70 -11.14 13.27
N THR A 176 13.86 -10.34 13.95
CA THR A 176 13.58 -10.48 15.39
C THR A 176 12.23 -11.15 15.72
N GLU A 177 11.36 -11.32 14.72
CA GLU A 177 9.95 -11.74 14.87
C GLU A 177 9.11 -10.79 15.75
N GLU A 178 9.52 -9.52 15.90
CA GLU A 178 8.85 -8.52 16.73
C GLU A 178 7.94 -7.57 15.94
N LEU A 179 6.92 -7.05 16.62
CA LEU A 179 6.05 -5.99 16.10
C LEU A 179 6.53 -4.60 16.53
N ASP A 180 6.72 -3.72 15.54
CA ASP A 180 6.86 -2.29 15.77
C ASP A 180 5.48 -1.68 16.04
N LEU A 181 5.22 -1.44 17.32
CA LEU A 181 3.94 -0.90 17.80
C LEU A 181 3.87 0.63 17.74
N THR A 182 4.83 1.34 17.11
CA THR A 182 4.72 2.79 16.89
C THR A 182 3.38 3.13 16.22
N VAL A 183 2.68 4.18 16.68
CA VAL A 183 1.45 4.64 16.02
C VAL A 183 1.83 5.40 14.74
N ASP A 184 1.23 5.03 13.61
CA ASP A 184 1.56 5.57 12.29
C ASP A 184 0.28 5.80 11.46
N THR A 185 0.20 6.94 10.77
CA THR A 185 -0.97 7.29 9.95
C THR A 185 -1.14 6.39 8.74
N SER A 186 -0.09 5.69 8.30
CA SER A 186 -0.13 4.70 7.22
C SER A 186 -1.03 3.50 7.52
N LEU A 187 -1.36 3.26 8.79
CA LEU A 187 -2.33 2.25 9.20
C LEU A 187 -3.73 2.49 8.61
N THR A 188 -4.05 3.74 8.23
CA THR A 188 -5.25 4.06 7.43
C THR A 188 -5.33 3.27 6.10
N GLY A 189 -4.19 2.77 5.59
CA GLY A 189 -4.13 1.87 4.44
C GLY A 189 -5.04 0.64 4.57
N VAL A 190 -5.20 0.10 5.79
CA VAL A 190 -6.06 -1.06 6.07
C VAL A 190 -7.49 -0.85 5.56
N THR A 191 -8.03 0.38 5.67
CA THR A 191 -9.34 0.73 5.12
C THR A 191 -9.26 1.28 3.70
N ALA A 192 -8.26 2.12 3.40
CA ALA A 192 -8.14 2.78 2.10
C ALA A 192 -8.04 1.79 0.92
N PHE A 193 -7.42 0.63 1.15
CA PHE A 193 -7.27 -0.45 0.16
C PHE A 193 -8.20 -1.64 0.42
N GLY A 194 -9.07 -1.55 1.43
CA GLY A 194 -10.10 -2.55 1.73
C GLY A 194 -9.57 -3.87 2.30
N LEU A 195 -8.36 -3.87 2.89
CA LEU A 195 -7.79 -5.03 3.56
C LEU A 195 -8.77 -5.57 4.60
N LEU A 196 -9.38 -4.67 5.39
CA LEU A 196 -10.53 -4.97 6.26
C LEU A 196 -11.70 -4.00 6.03
N PRO A 197 -12.95 -4.42 6.34
CA PRO A 197 -14.11 -3.55 6.38
C PRO A 197 -13.95 -2.37 7.35
N ILE A 198 -14.59 -1.24 7.04
CA ILE A 198 -14.52 -0.02 7.86
C ILE A 198 -15.18 -0.17 9.24
N ASP A 199 -16.13 -1.10 9.35
CA ASP A 199 -16.87 -1.48 10.55
C ASP A 199 -16.25 -2.64 11.34
N ASP A 200 -15.10 -3.17 10.90
CA ASP A 200 -14.35 -4.19 11.63
C ASP A 200 -13.82 -3.63 12.97
N PRO A 201 -14.03 -4.30 14.12
CA PRO A 201 -13.54 -3.82 15.41
C PRO A 201 -12.02 -3.55 15.46
N MET A 202 -11.21 -4.32 14.73
CA MET A 202 -9.76 -4.12 14.64
C MET A 202 -9.43 -2.79 13.95
N VAL A 203 -10.20 -2.45 12.90
CA VAL A 203 -10.10 -1.18 12.18
C VAL A 203 -10.53 -0.02 13.06
N ILE A 204 -11.71 -0.11 13.69
CA ILE A 204 -12.26 0.97 14.52
C ILE A 204 -11.29 1.33 15.66
N SER A 205 -10.73 0.33 16.34
CA SER A 205 -9.74 0.53 17.40
C SER A 205 -8.44 1.16 16.85
N THR A 206 -7.95 0.66 15.70
CA THR A 206 -6.78 1.20 15.02
C THR A 206 -6.93 2.68 14.67
N MET A 207 -8.05 3.07 14.04
CA MET A 207 -8.25 4.45 13.60
C MET A 207 -8.42 5.42 14.77
N LYS A 208 -9.09 5.02 15.85
CA LYS A 208 -9.21 5.83 17.07
C LYS A 208 -7.85 6.14 17.67
N GLN A 209 -6.97 5.15 17.81
CA GLN A 209 -5.63 5.36 18.33
C GLN A 209 -4.78 6.25 17.40
N VAL A 210 -4.90 6.09 16.07
CA VAL A 210 -4.23 6.97 15.11
C VAL A 210 -4.71 8.41 15.26
N GLU A 211 -6.01 8.66 15.38
CA GLU A 211 -6.58 9.99 15.61
C GLU A 211 -6.16 10.57 16.98
N GLU A 212 -6.32 9.82 18.06
CA GLU A 212 -6.01 10.25 19.43
C GLU A 212 -4.52 10.58 19.62
N CYS A 213 -3.63 9.74 19.06
CA CYS A 213 -2.18 9.88 19.19
C CYS A 213 -1.55 10.85 18.21
N LEU A 214 -2.04 10.99 16.96
CA LEU A 214 -1.34 11.77 15.91
C LEU A 214 -2.06 13.08 15.54
N ALA A 215 -3.21 13.40 16.14
CA ALA A 215 -3.89 14.68 15.90
C ALA A 215 -3.08 15.88 16.41
N VAL A 216 -2.72 16.77 15.48
CA VAL A 216 -2.01 18.01 15.75
C VAL A 216 -2.98 19.04 16.33
N ARG A 217 -2.87 19.32 17.64
CA ARG A 217 -3.87 20.10 18.40
C ARG A 217 -3.65 21.62 18.31
N THR A 218 -3.62 22.13 17.08
CA THR A 218 -3.60 23.57 16.78
C THR A 218 -4.94 24.04 16.22
N VAL A 219 -5.11 25.35 16.06
CA VAL A 219 -6.30 25.94 15.40
C VAL A 219 -6.44 25.56 13.92
N ILE A 220 -5.40 24.99 13.30
CA ILE A 220 -5.39 24.51 11.91
C ILE A 220 -5.72 23.00 11.84
N GLY A 221 -5.38 22.24 12.88
CA GLY A 221 -5.46 20.78 12.89
C GLY A 221 -4.34 20.10 12.09
N GLY A 222 -4.50 18.80 11.84
CA GLY A 222 -3.57 17.96 11.09
C GLY A 222 -3.40 16.58 11.72
N ILE A 223 -2.74 15.66 11.00
CA ILE A 223 -2.33 14.34 11.46
C ILE A 223 -0.82 14.21 11.20
N ALA A 224 -0.03 13.86 12.23
CA ALA A 224 1.39 13.59 12.10
C ALA A 224 1.67 12.28 11.35
N ARG A 225 2.86 12.09 10.79
CA ARG A 225 3.23 10.83 10.09
C ARG A 225 3.16 9.64 11.05
N TYR A 226 3.90 9.73 12.15
CA TYR A 226 3.95 8.73 13.21
C TYR A 226 4.45 9.33 14.53
N GLU A 227 4.36 8.58 15.62
CA GLU A 227 4.81 9.03 16.94
C GLU A 227 6.33 9.29 16.97
N ARG A 228 6.75 10.46 17.49
CA ARG A 228 8.16 10.91 17.58
C ARG A 228 8.86 10.95 16.22
N ASP A 229 8.15 11.39 15.18
CA ASP A 229 8.74 11.76 13.90
C ASP A 229 9.77 12.90 14.06
N TRP A 230 11.01 12.63 13.67
CA TRP A 230 12.13 13.58 13.73
C TRP A 230 12.36 14.33 12.40
N PHE A 231 11.71 13.92 11.31
CA PHE A 231 11.94 14.52 10.00
C PHE A 231 11.36 15.93 9.95
N LEU A 232 12.25 16.93 9.76
CA LEU A 232 11.91 18.36 9.75
C LEU A 232 11.17 18.85 11.01
N HIS A 233 11.33 18.17 12.16
CA HIS A 233 10.64 18.55 13.39
C HIS A 233 11.15 19.89 13.94
N VAL A 234 10.22 20.77 14.37
CA VAL A 234 10.52 22.18 14.72
C VAL A 234 10.29 22.57 16.19
N THR A 235 9.73 21.72 17.07
CA THR A 235 9.19 22.22 18.36
C THR A 235 9.56 21.47 19.65
N GLU A 236 10.11 20.26 19.59
CA GLU A 236 10.42 19.34 20.73
C GLU A 236 9.25 18.95 21.67
N ASP A 237 8.28 19.83 21.91
CA ASP A 237 7.06 19.61 22.69
C ASP A 237 6.08 18.69 21.95
N PHE A 238 6.40 17.40 21.94
CA PHE A 238 5.56 16.38 21.31
C PHE A 238 4.13 16.42 21.86
N LYS A 239 3.85 16.87 23.09
CA LYS A 239 2.48 16.90 23.65
C LYS A 239 1.50 17.80 22.88
N ARG A 240 1.98 18.66 21.98
CA ARG A 240 1.15 19.46 21.05
C ARG A 240 0.90 18.77 19.69
N VAL A 241 1.70 17.77 19.36
CA VAL A 241 1.78 17.09 18.05
C VAL A 241 1.28 15.65 18.15
N CYS A 242 1.69 14.93 19.21
CA CYS A 242 1.27 13.58 19.56
C CYS A 242 1.09 13.38 21.09
N LEU A 243 0.15 12.53 21.51
CA LEU A 243 0.08 12.10 22.91
C LEU A 243 1.01 10.91 23.16
N GLU A 244 1.87 11.00 24.18
CA GLU A 244 2.53 9.82 24.75
C GLU A 244 1.49 9.00 25.54
N ILE A 245 0.96 7.92 24.95
CA ILE A 245 0.20 6.93 25.72
C ILE A 245 1.17 6.22 26.67
N HIS A 246 1.09 6.57 27.95
CA HIS A 246 1.74 5.81 29.01
C HIS A 246 0.91 4.54 29.25
N GLY A 247 1.49 3.38 28.95
CA GLY A 247 0.99 2.06 29.36
C GLY A 247 1.41 1.70 30.78
#